data_AF-R7SW52-F1
#
_entry.id   AF-R7SW52-F1
#
_cell.length_a   1.000
_cell.length_b   1.000
_cell.length_c   1.000
_cell.angle_alpha   90.00
_cell.angle_beta   90.00
_cell.angle_gamma   90.00
#
_symmetry.space_group_name_H-M   'P 1'
#
loop_
_entity.id
_entity.type
_entity.pdbx_description
1 polymer ?
#
loop_
_entity_poly.entity_id
_entity_poly.type
_entity_poly.pdbx_seq_one_letter_code
_entity_poly.pdbx_strand_id
1 'polypeptide(L)'
;MGRSEPPWEVYATALFPQGYGYPLWHPQPTYDSSFGLYEVEIGSVGWIHEGRFPQLFNARKPRDDPINVGRVPESFEHFSPPNIIEPTPRPVIVKPFVTSRYIRIPSVEVEGLSTIPNTLMSVSAEESLSFKCSTGTGALLLLGPPAMKCALSQRRHIVNYLRKHVDA
;
A
#
# COMPACT_ATOMS: atom_id res chain seq x y z
N MET A 1 -27.49 -17.85 5.60
CA MET A 1 -26.06 -17.87 5.21
C MET A 1 -25.52 -16.46 5.40
N GLY A 2 -24.58 -16.26 6.33
CA GLY A 2 -23.97 -14.94 6.55
C GLY A 2 -23.18 -14.53 5.30
N ARG A 3 -23.21 -13.25 4.94
CA ARG A 3 -22.39 -12.72 3.84
C ARG A 3 -20.93 -13.03 4.14
N SER A 4 -20.24 -13.72 3.23
CA SER A 4 -18.78 -13.82 3.27
C SER A 4 -18.20 -12.42 3.07
N GLU A 5 -17.26 -12.03 3.91
CA GLU A 5 -16.50 -10.79 3.71
C GLU A 5 -15.82 -10.82 2.32
N PRO A 6 -15.81 -9.69 1.60
CA PRO A 6 -15.17 -9.65 0.30
C PRO A 6 -13.63 -9.79 0.44
N PRO A 7 -12.94 -10.36 -0.57
CA PRO A 7 -11.51 -10.66 -0.47
C PRO A 7 -10.64 -9.45 -0.13
N TRP A 8 -10.97 -8.26 -0.63
CA TRP A 8 -10.19 -7.05 -0.37
C TRP A 8 -10.29 -6.57 1.10
N GLU A 9 -11.42 -6.78 1.77
CA GLU A 9 -11.59 -6.45 3.18
C GLU A 9 -10.80 -7.43 4.05
N VAL A 10 -10.88 -8.73 3.73
CA VAL A 10 -10.08 -9.77 4.38
C VAL A 10 -8.60 -9.47 4.21
N TYR A 11 -8.16 -9.14 3.00
CA TYR A 11 -6.76 -8.83 2.70
C TYR A 11 -6.26 -7.62 3.48
N ALA A 12 -6.99 -6.50 3.44
CA ALA A 12 -6.63 -5.29 4.17
C ALA A 12 -6.59 -5.55 5.68
N THR A 13 -7.63 -6.16 6.25
CA THR A 13 -7.73 -6.42 7.70
C THR A 13 -6.66 -7.39 8.18
N ALA A 14 -6.34 -8.43 7.40
CA ALA A 14 -5.38 -9.44 7.78
C ALA A 14 -3.92 -8.95 7.69
N LEU A 15 -3.59 -8.04 6.78
CA LEU A 15 -2.25 -7.49 6.60
C LEU A 15 -2.02 -6.13 7.28
N PHE A 16 -3.06 -5.37 7.62
CA PHE A 16 -2.93 -4.08 8.31
C PHE A 16 -2.10 -4.15 9.61
N PRO A 17 -2.24 -5.20 10.46
CA PRO A 17 -1.43 -5.34 11.66
C PRO A 17 0.09 -5.50 11.42
N GLN A 18 0.53 -5.68 10.17
CA GLN A 18 1.96 -5.76 9.81
C GLN A 18 2.63 -4.38 9.79
N GLY A 19 1.87 -3.28 9.78
CA GLY A 19 2.39 -1.93 10.02
C GLY A 19 3.08 -1.26 8.83
N TYR A 20 2.90 -1.78 7.61
CA TYR A 20 3.50 -1.20 6.39
C TYR A 20 2.65 -0.11 5.71
N GLY A 21 1.44 0.15 6.23
CA GLY A 21 0.45 1.03 5.61
C GLY A 21 -0.87 0.30 5.40
N TYR A 22 -1.82 0.94 4.71
CA TYR A 22 -3.08 0.30 4.35
C TYR A 22 -2.87 -0.65 3.16
N PRO A 23 -3.14 -1.96 3.27
CA PRO A 23 -2.92 -2.90 2.17
C PRO A 23 -4.00 -2.74 1.08
N LEU A 24 -3.57 -2.47 -0.15
CA LEU A 24 -4.46 -2.45 -1.32
C LEU A 24 -4.48 -3.83 -1.99
N TRP A 25 -5.69 -4.31 -2.31
CA TRP A 25 -5.88 -5.56 -3.08
C TRP A 25 -5.53 -5.34 -4.56
N HIS A 26 -5.80 -4.15 -5.06
CA HIS A 26 -5.47 -3.71 -6.41
C HIS A 26 -4.46 -2.55 -6.32
N PRO A 27 -3.16 -2.84 -6.14
CA PRO A 27 -2.13 -1.83 -5.94
C PRO A 27 -1.63 -1.19 -7.25
N GLN A 28 -2.08 -1.66 -8.42
CA GLN A 28 -1.57 -1.19 -9.69
C GLN A 28 -1.92 0.29 -9.92
N PRO A 29 -1.01 1.06 -10.57
CA PRO A 29 -1.35 2.39 -11.08
C PRO A 29 -2.64 2.33 -11.90
N THR A 30 -3.50 3.33 -11.70
CA THR A 30 -4.81 3.42 -12.35
C THR A 30 -4.78 4.50 -13.42
N TYR A 31 -5.57 4.31 -14.48
CA TYR A 31 -5.71 5.30 -15.54
C TYR A 31 -6.99 6.12 -15.34
N ASP A 32 -6.88 7.43 -15.41
CA ASP A 32 -8.02 8.35 -15.53
C ASP A 32 -7.96 9.05 -16.89
N SER A 33 -9.11 9.20 -17.55
CA SER A 33 -9.20 9.81 -18.88
C SER A 33 -8.82 11.29 -18.91
N SER A 34 -8.84 11.98 -17.76
CA SER A 34 -8.64 13.43 -17.65
C SER A 34 -7.18 13.79 -17.37
N PHE A 35 -6.45 12.95 -16.63
CA PHE A 35 -5.07 13.25 -16.20
C PHE A 35 -4.10 12.06 -16.36
N GLY A 36 -4.53 10.99 -17.01
CA GLY A 36 -3.67 9.88 -17.42
C GLY A 36 -3.43 8.85 -16.32
N LEU A 37 -2.29 8.15 -16.45
CA LEU A 37 -1.86 7.14 -15.50
C LEU A 37 -1.42 7.80 -14.19
N TYR A 38 -1.91 7.30 -13.06
CA TYR A 38 -1.55 7.79 -11.74
C TYR A 38 -1.29 6.66 -10.76
N GLU A 39 -0.48 6.96 -9.76
CA GLU A 39 -0.22 6.11 -8.60
C GLU A 39 -0.57 6.86 -7.31
N VAL A 40 -0.63 6.13 -6.20
CA VAL A 40 -0.81 6.74 -4.88
C VAL A 40 0.50 7.40 -4.46
N GLU A 41 0.46 8.73 -4.34
CA GLU A 41 1.60 9.55 -3.97
C GLU A 41 1.39 10.21 -2.60
N ILE A 42 2.45 10.77 -2.03
CA ILE A 42 2.31 11.67 -0.89
C ILE A 42 1.42 12.84 -1.32
N GLY A 43 0.36 13.09 -0.55
CA GLY A 43 -0.62 14.14 -0.85
C GLY A 43 -1.84 13.66 -1.62
N SER A 44 -1.87 12.42 -2.14
CA SER A 44 -3.07 11.86 -2.74
C SER A 44 -4.24 11.85 -1.76
N VAL A 45 -5.36 12.44 -2.15
CA VAL A 45 -6.62 12.46 -1.40
C VAL A 45 -7.64 11.64 -2.17
N GLY A 46 -8.30 10.72 -1.50
CA GLY A 46 -9.21 9.76 -2.11
C GLY A 46 -9.89 8.91 -1.05
N TRP A 47 -10.47 7.78 -1.46
CA TRP A 47 -11.10 6.83 -0.55
C TRP A 47 -10.69 5.40 -0.91
N ILE A 48 -11.05 4.44 -0.06
CA ILE A 48 -10.89 3.03 -0.36
C ILE A 48 -12.19 2.49 -0.93
N HIS A 49 -12.13 1.83 -2.07
CA HIS A 49 -13.29 1.20 -2.70
C HIS A 49 -12.87 -0.11 -3.36
N GLU A 50 -13.47 -1.22 -2.92
CA GLU A 50 -13.23 -2.57 -3.45
C GLU A 50 -11.73 -2.92 -3.59
N GLY A 51 -10.94 -2.53 -2.59
CA GLY A 51 -9.50 -2.79 -2.55
C GLY A 51 -8.63 -1.90 -3.45
N ARG A 52 -9.21 -0.86 -4.05
CA ARG A 52 -8.53 0.20 -4.81
C ARG A 52 -8.48 1.49 -4.01
N PHE A 53 -7.66 2.43 -4.49
CA PHE A 53 -7.66 3.82 -4.03
C PHE A 53 -8.05 4.76 -5.19
N PRO A 54 -9.35 5.01 -5.43
CA PRO A 54 -9.76 6.07 -6.34
C PRO A 54 -9.29 7.43 -5.81
N GLN A 55 -8.43 8.09 -6.60
CA GLN A 55 -7.91 9.40 -6.22
C GLN A 55 -8.83 10.52 -6.69
N LEU A 56 -9.18 11.41 -5.76
CA LEU A 56 -9.97 12.60 -6.03
C LEU A 56 -9.08 13.74 -6.54
N PHE A 57 -8.04 14.08 -5.78
CA PHE A 57 -7.07 15.13 -6.09
C PHE A 57 -5.73 14.84 -5.39
N ASN A 58 -4.69 15.66 -5.62
CA ASN A 58 -3.44 15.61 -4.86
C ASN A 58 -3.22 16.95 -4.14
N ALA A 59 -3.27 16.92 -2.81
CA ALA A 59 -3.10 18.09 -1.95
C ALA A 59 -1.74 18.77 -2.12
N ARG A 60 -0.70 18.07 -2.59
CA ARG A 60 0.63 18.64 -2.85
C ARG A 60 0.77 19.32 -4.22
N LYS A 61 -0.12 19.02 -5.16
CA LYS A 61 -0.10 19.62 -6.48
C LYS A 61 -0.90 20.93 -6.47
N PRO A 62 -0.55 21.92 -7.29
CA PRO A 62 -1.29 23.18 -7.35
C PRO A 62 -2.66 22.97 -8.00
N ARG A 63 -3.54 23.98 -7.92
CA ARG A 63 -4.93 23.90 -8.41
C ARG A 63 -5.02 23.63 -9.92
N ASP A 64 -4.08 24.18 -10.67
CA ASP A 64 -3.95 24.11 -12.12
C ASP A 64 -3.29 22.82 -12.61
N ASP A 65 -2.84 21.94 -11.71
CA ASP A 65 -2.38 20.60 -12.08
C ASP A 65 -3.52 19.77 -12.67
N PRO A 66 -3.31 18.99 -13.74
CA PRO A 66 -4.34 18.17 -14.36
C PRO A 66 -5.16 17.30 -13.39
N ILE A 67 -4.54 16.79 -12.31
CA ILE A 67 -5.26 15.96 -11.31
C ILE A 67 -6.17 16.77 -10.38
N ASN A 68 -5.97 18.09 -10.30
CA ASN A 68 -6.68 18.98 -9.38
C ASN A 68 -7.71 19.89 -10.07
N VAL A 69 -7.57 20.13 -11.38
CA VAL A 69 -8.49 20.98 -12.15
C VAL A 69 -9.92 20.46 -12.01
N GLY A 70 -10.79 21.30 -11.43
CA GLY A 70 -12.21 20.98 -11.21
C GLY A 70 -12.50 19.98 -10.08
N ARG A 71 -11.49 19.57 -9.30
CA ARG A 71 -11.61 18.51 -8.28
C ARG A 71 -11.28 18.94 -6.86
N VAL A 72 -10.87 20.20 -6.68
CA VAL A 72 -10.52 20.78 -5.37
C VAL A 72 -11.48 21.91 -4.99
N PRO A 73 -11.76 22.13 -3.69
CA PRO A 73 -12.60 23.23 -3.22
C PRO A 73 -12.12 24.61 -3.66
N GLU A 74 -12.98 25.63 -3.63
CA GLU A 74 -12.61 27.01 -3.97
C GLU A 74 -11.54 27.58 -3.02
N SER A 75 -11.61 27.22 -1.73
CA SER A 75 -10.63 27.60 -0.71
C SER A 75 -9.36 26.72 -0.68
N PHE A 76 -9.17 25.84 -1.67
CA PHE A 76 -8.02 24.94 -1.70
C PHE A 76 -6.69 25.68 -1.73
N GLU A 77 -5.85 25.35 -0.74
CA GLU A 77 -4.46 25.75 -0.62
C GLU A 77 -3.61 24.47 -0.67
N HIS A 78 -2.64 24.41 -1.58
CA HIS A 78 -1.85 23.21 -1.76
C HIS A 78 -0.74 23.08 -0.69
N PHE A 79 -0.46 21.85 -0.27
CA PHE A 79 0.54 21.50 0.73
C PHE A 79 1.97 21.48 0.13
N SER A 80 2.67 22.62 0.14
CA SER A 80 4.04 22.74 -0.38
C SER A 80 5.08 23.35 0.58
N PRO A 81 5.32 22.74 1.75
CA PRO A 81 6.51 23.09 2.52
C PRO A 81 7.79 22.53 1.84
N PRO A 82 8.91 23.26 1.88
CA PRO A 82 10.15 22.84 1.22
C PRO A 82 10.82 21.67 1.95
N ASN A 83 11.49 20.79 1.20
CA ASN A 83 12.38 19.74 1.71
C ASN A 83 11.76 18.75 2.72
N ILE A 84 10.46 18.47 2.61
CA ILE A 84 9.76 17.57 3.55
C ILE A 84 9.66 16.12 3.11
N ILE A 85 9.84 15.83 1.81
CA ILE A 85 9.85 14.45 1.32
C ILE A 85 11.26 13.90 1.48
N GLU A 86 11.38 12.69 2.01
CA GLU A 86 12.67 12.01 2.02
C GLU A 86 13.16 11.80 0.58
N PRO A 87 14.38 12.25 0.24
CA PRO A 87 14.84 12.32 -1.14
C PRO A 87 15.03 10.95 -1.81
N THR A 88 15.08 9.87 -1.02
CA THR A 88 15.31 8.52 -1.54
C THR A 88 14.31 7.56 -0.90
N PRO A 89 13.51 6.82 -1.70
CA PRO A 89 12.67 5.75 -1.19
C PRO A 89 13.53 4.70 -0.47
N ARG A 90 13.04 4.18 0.66
CA ARG A 90 13.76 3.19 1.46
C ARG A 90 13.11 1.81 1.37
N PRO A 91 13.87 0.70 1.35
CA PRO A 91 13.28 -0.63 1.42
C PRO A 91 12.65 -0.85 2.81
N VAL A 92 11.42 -1.37 2.84
CA VAL A 92 10.68 -1.65 4.08
C VAL A 92 10.25 -3.11 4.21
N ILE A 93 10.04 -3.80 3.09
CA ILE A 93 9.80 -5.24 3.08
C ILE A 93 10.90 -5.87 2.24
N VAL A 94 11.89 -6.43 2.92
CA VAL A 94 13.05 -7.08 2.29
C VAL A 94 12.85 -8.58 2.13
N LYS A 95 11.93 -9.16 2.92
CA LYS A 95 11.54 -10.56 2.83
C LYS A 95 10.65 -10.80 1.59
N PRO A 96 10.70 -12.01 0.99
CA PRO A 96 9.94 -12.31 -0.23
C PRO A 96 8.43 -12.41 0.00
N PHE A 97 7.96 -12.35 1.24
CA PHE A 97 6.54 -12.38 1.55
C PHE A 97 6.15 -11.64 2.82
N VAL A 98 4.89 -11.23 2.90
CA VAL A 98 4.21 -10.77 4.11
C VAL A 98 3.01 -11.67 4.37
N THR A 99 2.94 -12.24 5.56
CA THR A 99 1.81 -13.09 5.98
C THR A 99 0.99 -12.37 7.04
N SER A 100 -0.32 -12.64 7.04
CA SER A 100 -1.17 -12.38 8.21
C SER A 100 -0.71 -13.21 9.41
N ARG A 101 -1.08 -12.79 10.63
CA ARG A 101 -0.65 -13.43 11.90
C ARG A 101 -0.99 -14.93 11.98
N TYR A 102 -2.04 -15.36 11.29
CA TYR A 102 -2.57 -16.72 11.37
C TYR A 102 -2.07 -17.65 10.27
N ILE A 103 -1.28 -17.12 9.32
CA ILE A 103 -0.64 -17.92 8.28
C ILE A 103 0.80 -18.24 8.68
N ARG A 104 1.11 -19.54 8.69
CA ARG A 104 2.46 -20.07 8.83
C ARG A 104 2.90 -20.70 7.52
N ILE A 105 4.07 -20.31 7.03
CA ILE A 105 4.73 -20.98 5.91
C ILE A 105 5.70 -21.99 6.53
N PRO A 106 5.55 -23.30 6.28
CA PRO A 106 6.51 -24.28 6.73
C PRO A 106 7.89 -23.94 6.14
N SER A 107 8.92 -23.89 6.98
CA SER A 107 10.30 -23.90 6.48
C SER A 107 10.58 -25.25 5.85
N VAL A 108 11.17 -25.26 4.65
CA VAL A 108 11.71 -26.48 4.06
C VAL A 108 13.05 -26.73 4.74
N GLU A 109 13.13 -27.76 5.58
CA GLU A 109 14.40 -28.24 6.13
C GLU A 109 15.13 -29.00 5.02
N VAL A 110 16.05 -28.33 4.33
CA VAL A 110 17.12 -29.00 3.59
C VAL A 110 18.22 -29.26 4.61
N GLU A 111 18.69 -30.51 4.71
CA GLU A 111 19.64 -30.97 5.72
C GLU A 111 20.71 -29.91 6.06
N GLY A 112 20.65 -29.37 7.29
CA GLY A 112 21.66 -28.48 7.84
C GLY A 112 21.51 -26.96 7.62
N LEU A 113 20.51 -26.48 6.87
CA LEU A 113 20.27 -25.03 6.74
C LEU A 113 18.77 -24.71 6.69
N SER A 114 18.24 -24.15 7.79
CA SER A 114 16.88 -23.58 7.85
C SER A 114 16.81 -22.34 6.96
N THR A 115 16.61 -22.54 5.67
CA THR A 115 16.46 -21.47 4.69
C THR A 115 14.96 -21.30 4.46
N ILE A 116 14.41 -20.14 4.88
CA ILE A 116 13.12 -19.71 4.30
C ILE A 116 13.34 -19.67 2.79
N PRO A 117 12.52 -20.34 1.96
CA PRO A 117 12.81 -20.42 0.53
C PRO A 117 12.86 -19.01 -0.07
N ASN A 118 14.08 -18.52 -0.29
CA ASN A 118 14.35 -17.40 -1.20
C ASN A 118 13.98 -17.78 -2.65
N THR A 119 13.60 -19.04 -2.88
CA THR A 119 13.18 -19.67 -4.14
C THR A 119 11.80 -19.23 -4.63
N LEU A 120 11.09 -18.35 -3.92
CA LEU A 120 9.80 -17.81 -4.39
C LEU A 120 9.91 -16.92 -5.65
N MET A 121 11.12 -16.70 -6.16
CA MET A 121 11.42 -15.83 -7.31
C MET A 121 11.88 -16.57 -8.57
N SER A 122 12.09 -17.89 -8.52
CA SER A 122 12.30 -18.71 -9.70
C SER A 122 11.07 -19.57 -9.92
N VAL A 123 10.07 -19.05 -10.64
CA VAL A 123 8.97 -19.87 -11.15
C VAL A 123 9.51 -20.74 -12.29
N SER A 124 10.28 -21.76 -11.91
CA SER A 124 10.33 -23.04 -12.62
C SER A 124 9.04 -23.79 -12.26
N ALA A 125 8.45 -24.47 -13.22
CA ALA A 125 7.05 -24.89 -13.24
C ALA A 125 6.61 -25.96 -12.20
N GLU A 126 7.37 -26.24 -11.13
CA GLU A 126 7.06 -27.33 -10.19
C GLU A 126 7.36 -27.06 -8.70
N GLU A 127 7.53 -25.81 -8.26
CA GLU A 127 7.63 -25.51 -6.81
C GLU A 127 6.28 -25.07 -6.22
N SER A 128 5.65 -25.98 -5.47
CA SER A 128 4.39 -25.71 -4.77
C SER A 128 4.60 -24.88 -3.50
N LEU A 129 3.87 -23.78 -3.37
CA LEU A 129 3.83 -22.98 -2.15
C LEU A 129 2.86 -23.61 -1.14
N SER A 130 3.39 -24.11 -0.02
CA SER A 130 2.56 -24.61 1.07
C SER A 130 2.43 -23.58 2.20
N PHE A 131 1.25 -23.44 2.75
CA PHE A 131 1.00 -22.63 3.93
C PHE A 131 -0.08 -23.27 4.80
N LYS A 132 -0.04 -22.98 6.10
CA LYS A 132 -1.05 -23.40 7.06
C LYS A 132 -1.75 -22.16 7.60
N CYS A 133 -3.06 -22.08 7.42
CA CYS A 133 -3.88 -21.05 8.03
C CYS A 133 -4.58 -21.63 9.26
N SER A 134 -4.39 -21.00 10.42
CA SER A 134 -5.01 -21.43 11.69
C SER A 134 -6.44 -20.93 11.88
N THR A 135 -6.93 -20.12 10.93
CA THR A 135 -8.24 -19.48 10.92
C THR A 135 -8.95 -19.74 9.59
N GLY A 136 -10.24 -19.41 9.50
CA GLY A 136 -11.01 -19.52 8.26
C GLY A 136 -10.62 -18.49 7.18
N THR A 137 -9.91 -17.42 7.56
CA THR A 137 -9.46 -16.35 6.66
C THR A 137 -8.02 -15.96 6.96
N GLY A 138 -7.30 -15.49 5.95
CA GLY A 138 -5.93 -15.03 6.05
C GLY A 138 -5.46 -14.41 4.75
N ALA A 139 -4.31 -13.73 4.81
CA ALA A 139 -3.72 -13.08 3.64
C ALA A 139 -2.21 -13.30 3.56
N LEU A 140 -1.73 -13.47 2.33
CA LEU A 140 -0.34 -13.64 1.97
C LEU A 140 -0.04 -12.71 0.78
N LEU A 141 1.01 -11.91 0.92
CA LEU A 141 1.56 -11.07 -0.14
C LEU A 141 2.93 -11.63 -0.51
N LEU A 142 3.14 -11.93 -1.78
CA LEU A 142 4.44 -12.31 -2.35
C LEU A 142 5.06 -11.08 -3.04
N LEU A 143 6.37 -10.90 -2.88
CA LEU A 143 7.11 -9.75 -3.41
C LEU A 143 8.36 -10.25 -4.13
N GLY A 144 8.64 -9.66 -5.30
CA GLY A 144 9.84 -10.01 -6.05
C GLY A 144 11.05 -9.15 -5.74
N PRO A 145 10.97 -7.82 -5.92
CA PRO A 145 11.92 -6.87 -5.35
C PRO A 145 11.50 -6.42 -3.94
N PRO A 146 12.42 -5.80 -3.16
CA PRO A 146 12.05 -5.16 -1.90
C PRO A 146 10.94 -4.13 -2.09
N ALA A 147 9.92 -4.15 -1.23
CA ALA A 147 8.92 -3.09 -1.24
C ALA A 147 9.53 -1.79 -0.72
N MET A 148 9.32 -0.70 -1.46
CA MET A 148 9.90 0.61 -1.18
C MET A 148 8.90 1.53 -0.48
N LYS A 149 9.41 2.47 0.32
CA LYS A 149 8.61 3.47 1.04
C LYS A 149 9.13 4.87 0.75
N CYS A 150 8.21 5.74 0.34
CA CYS A 150 8.37 7.18 0.36
C CYS A 150 7.74 7.72 1.66
N ALA A 151 8.40 8.68 2.32
CA ALA A 151 7.92 9.22 3.58
C ALA A 151 8.17 10.73 3.69
N LEU A 152 7.40 11.36 4.57
CA LEU A 152 7.68 12.72 5.04
C LEU A 152 8.71 12.67 6.16
N SER A 153 9.77 13.48 6.05
CA SER A 153 10.80 13.64 7.08
C SER A 153 10.23 14.22 8.37
N GLN A 154 9.18 15.05 8.26
CA GLN A 154 8.55 15.73 9.39
C GLN A 154 7.02 15.67 9.30
N ARG A 155 6.41 14.82 10.14
CA ARG A 155 4.96 14.64 10.21
C ARG A 155 4.19 15.90 10.64
N ARG A 156 4.82 16.81 11.40
CA ARG A 156 4.16 18.03 11.90
C ARG A 156 3.56 18.89 10.78
N HIS A 157 4.20 18.94 9.61
CA HIS A 157 3.75 19.78 8.52
C HIS A 157 2.42 19.29 7.96
N ILE A 158 2.29 17.98 7.71
CA ILE A 158 1.04 17.42 7.20
C ILE A 158 -0.06 17.47 8.28
N VAL A 159 0.28 17.24 9.55
CA VAL A 159 -0.71 17.34 10.65
C VAL A 159 -1.27 18.76 10.78
N ASN A 160 -0.41 19.78 10.72
CA ASN A 160 -0.85 21.17 10.79
C ASN A 160 -1.68 21.57 9.57
N TYR A 161 -1.31 21.08 8.38
CA TYR A 161 -2.09 21.27 7.16
C TYR A 161 -3.48 20.64 7.28
N LEU A 162 -3.58 19.38 7.72
CA LEU A 162 -4.87 18.71 7.89
C LEU A 162 -5.77 19.42 8.91
N ARG A 163 -5.24 19.83 10.07
CA ARG A 163 -6.00 20.60 11.08
C ARG A 163 -6.59 21.90 10.53
N LYS A 164 -5.87 22.57 9.63
CA LYS A 164 -6.31 23.83 9.04
C LYS A 164 -7.42 23.64 8.01
N HIS A 165 -7.46 22.50 7.32
CA HIS A 165 -8.29 22.32 6.12
C HIS A 165 -9.33 21.20 6.19
N VAL A 166 -9.31 20.34 7.22
CA VAL A 166 -10.24 19.19 7.39
C VAL A 166 -11.14 19.36 8.61
N ASP A 167 -10.60 19.85 9.73
CA ASP A 167 -11.33 19.94 11.01
C ASP A 167 -12.01 21.32 11.22
N ALA A 168 -12.16 22.13 10.17
CA ALA A 168 -12.67 23.50 10.23
C ALA A 168 -14.19 23.61 10.05
#